data_AF-A0A7C3MYM6-F1
#
_entry.id   AF-A0A7C3MYM6-F1
#
_cell.length_a   1.000
_cell.length_b   1.000
_cell.length_c   1.000
_cell.angle_alpha   90.00
_cell.angle_beta   90.00
_cell.angle_gamma   90.00
#
_symmetry.space_group_name_H-M   'P 1'
#
loop_
_entity.id
_entity.type
_entity.pdbx_description
1 polymer ?
#
loop_
_entity_poly.entity_id
_entity_poly.type
_entity_poly.pdbx_seq_one_letter_code
_entity_poly.pdbx_strand_id
1 'polypeptide(L)'
;MKITARNRLALIFLAVACLIGVVTSLIVNRIVTSEIVFEAQERVREHLSSARWVYESRIRDIDRTIHWTSVRHVVRRAVTQRDARFIEGELVRLMKEEGLDFLTLLD
;
A
#
# COMPACT_ATOMS: atom_id res chain seq x y z
N MET A 1 -58.99 -18.13 -23.94
CA MET A 1 -59.33 -18.41 -22.53
C MET A 1 -59.72 -17.10 -21.86
N LYS A 2 -60.95 -16.98 -21.32
CA LYS A 2 -61.39 -15.75 -20.63
C LYS A 2 -60.76 -15.72 -19.23
N ILE A 3 -59.93 -14.72 -18.95
CA ILE A 3 -59.33 -14.52 -17.63
C ILE A 3 -60.44 -14.02 -16.70
N THR A 4 -60.80 -14.82 -15.70
CA THR A 4 -61.75 -14.42 -14.65
C THR A 4 -61.14 -13.29 -13.81
N ALA A 5 -61.96 -12.34 -13.34
CA ALA A 5 -61.51 -11.15 -12.61
C ALA A 5 -60.57 -11.46 -11.43
N ARG A 6 -60.82 -12.57 -10.72
CA ARG A 6 -59.97 -13.08 -9.63
C ARG A 6 -58.53 -13.36 -10.08
N ASN A 7 -58.34 -14.00 -11.22
CA ASN A 7 -57.01 -14.34 -11.73
C ASN A 7 -56.27 -13.09 -12.23
N ARG A 8 -57.00 -12.10 -12.75
CA ARG A 8 -56.42 -10.81 -13.16
C ARG A 8 -55.86 -10.05 -11.95
N LEU A 9 -56.60 -10.01 -10.84
CA LEU A 9 -56.16 -9.40 -9.58
C LEU A 9 -54.93 -10.12 -9.02
N ALA A 10 -54.94 -11.45 -8.98
CA ALA A 10 -53.80 -12.23 -8.50
C ALA A 10 -52.53 -12.00 -9.34
N LEU A 11 -52.65 -11.91 -10.67
CA LEU A 11 -51.53 -11.61 -11.56
C LEU A 11 -50.94 -10.21 -11.34
N ILE A 12 -51.79 -9.21 -11.13
CA ILE A 12 -51.32 -7.85 -10.84
C ILE A 12 -50.58 -7.83 -9.50
N PHE A 13 -51.13 -8.48 -8.48
CA PHE A 13 -50.49 -8.55 -7.16
C PHE A 13 -49.11 -9.23 -7.23
N LEU A 14 -49.03 -10.35 -7.95
CA LEU A 14 -47.76 -11.05 -8.19
C LEU A 14 -46.75 -10.17 -8.95
N ALA A 15 -47.20 -9.46 -9.99
CA ALA A 15 -46.35 -8.59 -10.78
C ALA A 15 -45.79 -7.44 -9.93
N VAL A 16 -46.60 -6.84 -9.07
CA VAL A 16 -46.17 -5.78 -8.15
C VAL A 16 -45.16 -6.32 -7.13
N ALA A 17 -45.43 -7.48 -6.52
CA ALA A 17 -44.51 -8.10 -5.58
C ALA A 17 -43.14 -8.41 -6.23
N CYS A 18 -43.16 -8.95 -7.45
CA CYS A 18 -41.95 -9.23 -8.22
C CYS A 18 -41.18 -7.93 -8.55
N LEU A 19 -41.89 -6.89 -8.97
CA LEU A 19 -41.30 -5.60 -9.32
C LEU A 19 -40.59 -4.97 -8.11
N ILE A 20 -41.22 -5.01 -6.93
CA ILE A 20 -40.59 -4.52 -5.69
C ILE A 20 -39.31 -5.31 -5.41
N GLY A 21 -39.35 -6.64 -5.47
CA GLY A 21 -38.17 -7.49 -5.24
C GLY A 21 -37.01 -7.17 -6.19
N VAL A 22 -37.31 -6.99 -7.48
CA VAL A 22 -36.30 -6.64 -8.50
C VAL A 22 -35.71 -5.26 -8.22
N VAL A 23 -36.54 -4.25 -7.97
CA VAL A 23 -36.09 -2.88 -7.70
C VAL A 23 -35.21 -2.84 -6.45
N THR A 24 -35.64 -3.48 -5.35
CA THR A 24 -34.87 -3.55 -4.12
C THR A 24 -33.53 -4.27 -4.34
N SER A 25 -33.53 -5.39 -5.07
CA SER A 25 -32.29 -6.13 -5.38
C SER A 25 -31.30 -5.28 -6.19
N LEU A 26 -31.79 -4.51 -7.16
CA LEU A 26 -30.94 -3.63 -7.96
C LEU A 26 -30.33 -2.51 -7.12
N ILE A 27 -31.12 -1.91 -6.21
CA ILE A 27 -30.65 -0.85 -5.31
C ILE A 27 -29.57 -1.41 -4.37
N VAL A 28 -29.84 -2.54 -3.71
CA VAL A 28 -28.89 -3.17 -2.79
C VAL A 28 -27.59 -3.53 -3.52
N ASN A 29 -27.69 -4.15 -4.70
CA ASN A 29 -26.51 -4.53 -5.47
C ASN A 29 -25.65 -3.31 -5.86
N ARG A 30 -26.29 -2.19 -6.24
CA ARG A 30 -25.57 -0.95 -6.52
C ARG A 30 -24.86 -0.43 -5.29
N ILE A 31 -25.56 -0.27 -4.15
CA ILE A 31 -24.97 0.24 -2.90
C ILE A 31 -23.78 -0.63 -2.45
N VAL A 32 -23.93 -1.95 -2.44
CA VAL A 32 -22.86 -2.86 -2.03
C VAL A 32 -21.64 -2.71 -2.94
N THR A 33 -21.83 -2.64 -4.25
CA THR A 33 -20.72 -2.57 -5.20
C THR A 33 -20.05 -1.20 -5.20
N SER A 34 -20.83 -0.11 -5.30
CA SER A 34 -20.29 1.24 -5.51
C SER A 34 -19.80 1.91 -4.24
N GLU A 35 -20.36 1.55 -3.09
CA GLU A 35 -20.03 2.19 -1.82
C GLU A 35 -19.15 1.25 -0.99
N ILE A 36 -19.66 0.07 -0.65
CA ILE A 36 -18.97 -0.80 0.32
C ILE A 36 -17.68 -1.38 -0.28
N VAL A 37 -17.76 -2.01 -1.45
CA VAL A 37 -16.59 -2.65 -2.08
C VAL A 37 -15.58 -1.60 -2.51
N PHE A 38 -16.03 -0.52 -3.15
CA PHE A 38 -15.14 0.55 -3.58
C PHE A 38 -14.43 1.22 -2.40
N GLU A 39 -15.15 1.58 -1.33
CA GLU A 39 -14.56 2.21 -0.16
C GLU A 39 -13.57 1.29 0.56
N ALA A 40 -13.89 -0.01 0.68
CA ALA A 40 -12.97 -0.99 1.24
C ALA A 40 -11.68 -1.12 0.42
N GLN A 41 -11.80 -1.18 -0.91
CA GLN A 41 -10.64 -1.22 -1.81
C GLN A 41 -9.81 0.06 -1.74
N GLU A 42 -10.46 1.22 -1.67
CA GLU A 42 -9.80 2.51 -1.60
C GLU A 42 -9.03 2.67 -0.28
N ARG A 43 -9.62 2.28 0.86
CA ARG A 43 -8.92 2.29 2.16
C ARG A 43 -7.70 1.37 2.16
N VAL A 44 -7.81 0.17 1.60
CA VAL A 44 -6.66 -0.75 1.46
C VAL A 44 -5.57 -0.12 0.58
N ARG A 45 -5.95 0.48 -0.55
CA ARG A 45 -5.02 1.17 -1.45
C ARG A 45 -4.31 2.32 -0.74
N GLU A 46 -5.05 3.12 0.02
CA GLU A 46 -4.52 4.23 0.80
C GLU A 46 -3.49 3.73 1.83
N HIS A 47 -3.84 2.72 2.63
CA HIS A 47 -2.92 2.13 3.61
C HIS A 47 -1.64 1.56 2.97
N LEU A 48 -1.77 0.83 1.86
CA LEU A 48 -0.61 0.29 1.13
C LEU A 48 0.27 1.40 0.53
N SER A 49 -0.35 2.46 -0.02
CA SER A 49 0.38 3.59 -0.57
C SER A 49 1.13 4.37 0.51
N SER A 50 0.52 4.56 1.68
CA SER A 50 1.15 5.19 2.84
C SER A 50 2.35 4.36 3.35
N ALA A 51 2.16 3.05 3.53
CA ALA A 51 3.25 2.15 3.92
C ALA A 51 4.40 2.20 2.89
N ARG A 52 4.09 2.13 1.59
CA ARG A 52 5.08 2.26 0.52
C ARG A 52 5.85 3.57 0.60
N TRP A 53 5.15 4.69 0.83
CA TRP A 53 5.80 5.99 0.94
C TRP A 53 6.77 6.06 2.14
N VAL A 54 6.39 5.49 3.28
CA VAL A 54 7.26 5.39 4.47
C VAL A 54 8.52 4.57 4.15
N TYR A 55 8.37 3.40 3.53
CA TYR A 55 9.52 2.58 3.14
C TYR A 55 10.43 3.29 2.14
N GLU A 56 9.85 3.87 1.08
CA GLU A 56 10.64 4.61 0.08
C GLU A 56 11.33 5.83 0.69
N SER A 57 10.71 6.51 1.66
CA SER A 57 11.35 7.61 2.38
C SER A 57 12.54 7.10 3.20
N ARG A 58 12.39 5.99 3.92
CA ARG A 58 13.49 5.42 4.71
C ARG A 58 14.65 4.98 3.81
N ILE A 59 14.37 4.39 2.66
CA ILE A 59 15.40 4.02 1.67
C ILE A 59 16.13 5.27 1.17
N ARG A 60 15.41 6.34 0.82
CA ARG A 60 16.02 7.61 0.39
C ARG A 60 16.88 8.24 1.48
N ASP A 61 16.48 8.14 2.73
CA ASP A 61 17.26 8.66 3.85
C ASP A 61 18.56 7.86 4.04
N ILE A 62 18.49 6.52 3.96
CA ILE A 62 19.68 5.65 3.98
C ILE A 62 20.61 5.97 2.80
N ASP A 63 20.07 6.10 1.59
CA ASP A 63 20.85 6.44 0.38
C ASP A 63 21.54 7.80 0.54
N ARG A 64 20.81 8.81 1.04
CA ARG A 64 21.36 10.13 1.35
C ARG A 64 22.49 10.02 2.36
N THR A 65 22.27 9.36 3.50
CA THR A 65 23.29 9.15 4.53
C THR A 65 24.54 8.49 3.94
N ILE A 66 24.40 7.40 3.18
CA ILE A 66 25.56 6.70 2.61
C ILE A 66 26.31 7.60 1.62
N HIS A 67 25.57 8.28 0.74
CA HIS A 67 26.14 9.15 -0.29
C HIS A 67 26.90 10.35 0.30
N TRP A 68 26.35 11.00 1.32
CA TRP A 68 26.94 12.21 1.91
C TRP A 68 27.95 11.91 3.02
N THR A 69 27.72 10.87 3.83
CA THR A 69 28.52 10.59 5.03
C THR A 69 29.63 9.56 4.78
N SER A 70 29.37 8.53 3.97
CA SER A 70 30.28 7.38 3.83
C SER A 70 31.25 7.49 2.65
N VAL A 71 30.78 7.92 1.48
CA VAL A 71 31.59 7.79 0.25
C VAL A 71 32.75 8.78 0.21
N ARG A 72 32.60 10.02 0.67
CA ARG A 72 33.63 11.04 0.35
C ARG A 72 34.81 11.05 1.31
N HIS A 73 34.59 10.87 2.61
CA HIS A 73 35.67 10.97 3.60
C HIS A 73 36.29 9.62 3.94
N VAL A 74 35.47 8.59 4.14
CA VAL A 74 35.94 7.25 4.52
C VAL A 74 36.63 6.58 3.34
N VAL A 75 36.01 6.55 2.14
CA VAL A 75 36.63 5.92 0.95
C VAL A 75 37.90 6.67 0.53
N ARG A 76 37.91 8.01 0.53
CA ARG A 76 39.10 8.78 0.18
C ARG A 76 40.26 8.48 1.13
N ARG A 77 40.03 8.43 2.44
CA ARG A 77 41.09 8.06 3.41
C ARG A 77 41.46 6.59 3.29
N ALA A 78 40.51 5.70 3.02
CA ALA A 78 40.75 4.28 2.80
C ALA A 78 41.73 4.03 1.65
N VAL A 79 41.47 4.65 0.49
CA VAL A 79 42.32 4.55 -0.71
C VAL A 79 43.70 5.18 -0.47
N THR A 80 43.77 6.29 0.27
CA THR A 80 45.02 7.05 0.43
C THR A 80 45.94 6.48 1.52
N GLN A 81 45.39 6.01 2.64
CA GLN A 81 46.16 5.65 3.84
C GLN A 81 46.37 4.14 4.00
N ARG A 82 45.63 3.28 3.28
CA ARG A 82 45.69 1.80 3.37
C ARG A 82 45.63 1.24 4.81
N ASP A 83 45.05 1.98 5.75
CA ASP A 83 44.92 1.54 7.14
C ASP A 83 43.52 0.95 7.39
N ALA A 84 43.44 -0.38 7.22
CA ALA A 84 42.20 -1.14 7.36
C ALA A 84 41.54 -0.98 8.74
N ARG A 85 42.34 -0.88 9.82
CA ARG A 85 41.83 -0.81 11.20
C ARG A 85 41.15 0.52 11.49
N PHE A 86 41.68 1.60 10.93
CA PHE A 86 41.08 2.92 11.07
C PHE A 86 39.72 3.00 10.35
N ILE A 87 39.62 2.42 9.15
CA ILE A 87 38.40 2.40 8.34
C ILE A 87 37.31 1.56 9.02
N GLU A 88 37.67 0.39 9.56
CA GLU A 88 36.75 -0.49 10.26
C GLU A 88 36.07 0.21 11.44
N GLY A 89 36.83 0.90 12.29
CA GLY A 89 36.27 1.65 13.42
C GLY A 89 35.32 2.78 12.98
N GLU A 90 35.64 3.44 11.87
CA GLU A 90 34.82 4.50 11.31
C GLU A 90 33.49 3.96 10.73
N LEU A 91 33.55 2.84 10.00
CA LEU A 91 32.37 2.17 9.44
C LEU A 91 31.46 1.62 10.55
N VAL A 92 32.02 1.02 11.61
CA VAL A 92 31.24 0.55 12.76
C VAL A 92 30.56 1.71 13.48
N ARG A 93 31.24 2.86 13.62
CA ARG A 93 30.64 4.05 14.22
C ARG A 93 29.49 4.58 13.38
N LEU A 94 29.71 4.76 12.07
CA LEU A 94 28.69 5.21 11.12
C LEU A 94 27.48 4.28 11.09
N MET A 95 27.71 2.97 11.08
CA MET A 95 26.64 1.96 11.12
C MET A 95 25.75 2.14 12.35
N LYS A 96 26.34 2.37 13.53
CA LYS A 96 25.60 2.58 14.78
C LYS A 96 24.89 3.94 14.84
N GLU A 97 25.55 5.01 14.38
CA GLU A 97 24.99 6.37 14.35
C GLU A 97 23.75 6.45 13.44
N GLU A 98 23.78 5.75 12.31
CA GLU A 98 22.72 5.79 11.30
C GLU A 98 21.68 4.67 11.46
N GLY A 99 21.91 3.75 12.42
CA GLY A 99 21.03 2.62 12.70
C GLY A 99 20.93 1.63 11.54
N LEU A 100 22.05 1.38 10.86
CA LEU A 100 22.14 0.41 9.76
C LEU A 100 22.36 -1.00 10.34
N ASP A 101 21.73 -2.01 9.74
CA ASP A 101 21.93 -3.41 10.15
C ASP A 101 23.32 -3.92 9.77
N PHE A 102 23.85 -3.44 8.64
CA PHE A 102 25.17 -3.75 8.13
C PHE A 102 25.71 -2.60 7.29
N LEU A 103 27.02 -2.40 7.33
CA LEU A 103 27.75 -1.48 6.46
C LEU A 103 29.10 -2.12 6.13
N THR A 104 29.42 -2.23 4.84
CA THR A 104 30.63 -2.91 4.37
C THR A 104 31.23 -2.15 3.19
N LEU A 105 32.55 -2.16 3.10
CA LEU A 105 33.33 -1.62 1.99
C LEU A 105 33.87 -2.79 1.16
N LEU A 106 33.65 -2.75 -0.16
CA LEU A 106 34.17 -3.73 -1.13
C LEU A 106 35.12 -3.02 -2.11
N ASP A 107 36.06 -3.77 -2.66
CA ASP A 107 36.97 -3.41 -3.77
C ASP A 107 36.23 -3.48 -5.11
#